data_AF-A0AAE0QQZ6-F1
#
_entry.id   AF-A0AAE0QQZ6-F1
#
_cell.length_a   1.000
_cell.length_b   1.000
_cell.length_c   1.000
_cell.angle_alpha   90.00
_cell.angle_beta   90.00
_cell.angle_gamma   90.00
#
_symmetry.space_group_name_H-M   'P 1'
#
loop_
_entity.id
_entity.type
_entity.pdbx_description
1 polymer ?
#
loop_
_entity_poly.entity_id
_entity_poly.type
_entity_poly.pdbx_seq_one_letter_code
_entity_poly.pdbx_strand_id
1 'polypeptide(L)'
;MHPNSGAAGQFGDLQTVRVGHYKAFYITGGAEACGGGSGKQELHDPPLIFNLDTDEAEGSPLDPASEEYQLVLKEVEREREVLLWDIATDNVSTADYTVSQSAVPCCQPQNPACRCHRKEGRAQSHACSKKSNANGFNVSKIHVQL
;
A
#
# COMPACT_ATOMS: atom_id res chain seq x y z
N MET A 1 1.32 -0.01 10.94
CA MET A 1 1.74 -0.78 9.74
C MET A 1 1.07 -0.16 8.52
N HIS A 2 1.60 -0.33 7.31
CA HIS A 2 0.97 0.18 6.08
C HIS A 2 1.02 -0.91 5.00
N PRO A 3 -0.12 -1.26 4.37
CA PRO A 3 -0.15 -2.22 3.27
C PRO A 3 0.71 -1.78 2.08
N ASN A 4 1.23 -2.74 1.31
CA ASN A 4 2.07 -2.41 0.17
C ASN A 4 1.28 -1.62 -0.90
N SER A 5 1.79 -0.45 -1.28
CA SER A 5 1.19 0.42 -2.30
C SER A 5 1.61 0.05 -3.73
N GLY A 6 2.13 -1.17 -3.94
CA GLY A 6 2.59 -1.67 -5.24
C GLY A 6 4.02 -1.26 -5.60
N ALA A 7 4.83 -0.90 -4.61
CA ALA A 7 6.25 -0.59 -4.83
C ALA A 7 7.09 -1.87 -4.98
N ALA A 8 6.73 -2.93 -4.26
CA ALA A 8 7.33 -4.27 -4.34
C ALA A 8 6.28 -5.31 -3.91
N GLY A 9 6.36 -6.58 -4.33
CA GLY A 9 5.34 -7.57 -3.97
C GLY A 9 3.96 -7.24 -4.55
N GLN A 10 2.89 -7.79 -3.95
CA GLN A 10 1.52 -7.56 -4.42
C GLN A 10 0.87 -6.36 -3.72
N PHE A 11 -0.02 -5.67 -4.44
CA PHE A 11 -0.82 -4.59 -3.88
C PHE A 11 -1.63 -5.08 -2.67
N GLY A 12 -1.57 -4.35 -1.57
CA GLY A 12 -2.31 -4.65 -0.36
C GLY A 12 -1.64 -5.65 0.57
N ASP A 13 -0.55 -6.32 0.17
CA ASP A 13 0.13 -7.25 1.06
C ASP A 13 0.77 -6.54 2.26
N LEU A 14 0.71 -7.17 3.43
CA LEU A 14 1.38 -6.73 4.64
C LEU A 14 2.78 -7.36 4.74
N GLN A 15 3.73 -6.81 3.97
CA GLN A 15 5.10 -7.33 3.84
C GLN A 15 6.14 -6.60 4.73
N THR A 16 5.70 -5.60 5.49
CA THR A 16 6.52 -4.91 6.49
C THR A 16 5.68 -4.57 7.71
N VAL A 17 6.18 -4.93 8.88
CA VAL A 17 5.50 -4.78 10.16
C VAL A 17 6.39 -3.95 11.08
N ARG A 18 5.81 -2.99 11.81
CA ARG A 18 6.51 -2.25 12.87
C ARG A 18 5.77 -2.47 14.18
N VAL A 19 6.46 -2.98 15.18
CA VAL A 19 5.98 -3.15 16.55
C VAL A 19 6.93 -2.41 17.47
N GLY A 20 6.45 -1.32 18.08
CA GLY A 20 7.30 -0.42 18.86
C GLY A 20 8.46 0.15 18.03
N HIS A 21 9.68 -0.06 18.52
CA HIS A 21 10.93 0.32 17.87
C HIS A 21 11.50 -0.76 16.94
N TYR A 22 10.86 -1.93 16.82
CA TYR A 22 11.29 -2.96 15.88
C TYR A 22 10.54 -2.89 14.56
N LYS A 23 11.24 -3.14 13.46
CA LYS A 23 10.66 -3.23 12.12
C LYS A 23 11.09 -4.53 11.45
N ALA A 24 10.11 -5.28 10.97
CA ALA A 24 10.30 -6.56 10.30
C ALA A 24 9.95 -6.46 8.81
N PHE A 25 10.81 -7.00 7.95
CA PHE A 25 10.64 -7.07 6.51
C PHE A 25 10.56 -8.52 6.04
N TYR A 26 9.43 -8.88 5.43
CA TYR A 26 9.24 -10.17 4.75
C TYR A 26 9.65 -10.10 3.28
N ILE A 27 9.78 -8.88 2.74
CA ILE A 27 10.24 -8.62 1.39
C ILE A 27 11.21 -7.43 1.38
N THR A 28 12.26 -7.50 0.57
CA THR A 28 13.14 -6.37 0.25
C THR A 28 13.31 -6.24 -1.26
N GLY A 29 13.81 -5.08 -1.71
CA GLY A 29 13.99 -4.79 -3.14
C GLY A 29 12.67 -4.68 -3.90
N GLY A 30 12.72 -4.78 -5.23
CA GLY A 30 11.55 -4.71 -6.12
C GLY A 30 11.02 -3.29 -6.39
N ALA A 31 11.33 -2.34 -5.51
CA ALA A 31 11.02 -0.92 -5.69
C ALA A 31 12.23 -0.14 -6.20
N GLU A 32 11.97 0.83 -7.06
CA GLU A 32 12.96 1.84 -7.45
C GLU A 32 13.28 2.73 -6.24
N ALA A 33 14.55 2.78 -5.86
CA ALA A 33 15.05 3.68 -4.82
C ALA A 33 15.12 5.11 -5.37
N CYS A 34 15.17 6.11 -4.47
CA CYS A 34 15.27 7.53 -4.84
C CYS A 34 16.45 7.88 -5.78
N GLY A 35 17.49 7.04 -5.82
CA GLY A 35 18.63 7.17 -6.73
C GLY A 35 18.46 6.52 -8.11
N GLY A 36 17.27 6.01 -8.44
CA GLY A 36 16.96 5.34 -9.71
C GLY A 36 17.44 3.89 -9.80
N GLY A 37 18.08 3.36 -8.77
CA GLY A 37 18.46 1.96 -8.67
C GLY A 37 17.30 1.10 -8.17
N SER A 38 17.08 -0.08 -8.75
CA SER A 38 16.14 -1.07 -8.21
C SER A 38 16.92 -2.27 -7.69
N GLY A 39 16.72 -2.62 -6.42
CA GLY A 39 17.18 -3.89 -5.88
C GLY A 39 16.37 -5.05 -6.45
N LYS A 40 16.97 -6.24 -6.55
CA LYS A 40 16.22 -7.47 -6.85
C LYS A 40 15.25 -7.72 -5.70
N GLN A 41 14.00 -8.07 -6.03
CA GLN A 41 13.03 -8.46 -5.02
C GLN A 41 13.45 -9.79 -4.36
N GLU A 42 13.49 -9.81 -3.04
CA GLU A 42 13.83 -10.99 -2.25
C GLU A 42 12.82 -11.18 -1.12
N LEU A 43 12.43 -12.44 -0.91
CA LEU A 43 11.54 -12.86 0.17
C LEU A 43 12.38 -13.40 1.32
N HIS A 44 11.97 -13.08 2.55
CA HIS A 44 12.68 -13.46 3.77
C HIS A 44 11.77 -14.27 4.68
N ASP A 45 12.17 -15.51 4.94
CA ASP A 45 11.54 -16.41 5.90
C ASP A 45 12.67 -17.14 6.67
N PRO A 46 12.96 -16.74 7.92
CA PRO A 46 12.23 -15.75 8.72
C PRO A 46 12.54 -14.28 8.30
N PRO A 47 11.74 -13.28 8.69
CA PRO A 47 11.88 -11.90 8.21
C PRO A 47 13.17 -11.22 8.71
N LEU A 48 13.65 -10.22 7.99
CA LEU A 48 14.72 -9.35 8.50
C LEU A 48 14.13 -8.41 9.55
N ILE A 49 14.67 -8.40 10.77
CA ILE A 49 14.19 -7.55 11.87
C ILE A 49 15.28 -6.53 12.22
N PHE A 50 14.89 -5.26 12.33
CA PHE A 50 15.77 -4.14 12.67
C PHE A 50 15.30 -3.49 13.96
N ASN A 51 16.25 -3.10 14.81
CA ASN A 51 15.99 -2.29 16.00
C ASN A 51 16.22 -0.82 15.63
N LEU A 52 15.15 -0.04 15.50
CA LEU A 52 15.22 1.35 15.04
C LEU A 52 15.76 2.31 16.09
N ASP A 53 15.86 1.93 17.37
CA ASP A 53 16.51 2.78 18.37
C ASP A 53 18.02 2.81 18.19
N THR A 54 18.60 1.74 17.63
CA THR A 54 20.05 1.60 17.40
C THR A 54 20.43 1.69 15.92
N ASP A 55 19.52 1.37 15.01
CA ASP A 55 19.72 1.33 13.57
C ASP A 55 18.51 1.91 12.83
N GLU A 56 18.34 3.24 12.92
CA GLU A 56 17.29 3.97 12.21
C GLU A 56 17.36 3.81 10.68
N ALA A 57 18.55 3.50 10.15
CA ALA A 57 18.82 3.38 8.72
C ALA A 57 18.58 1.96 8.18
N GLU A 58 18.24 0.98 9.03
CA GLU A 58 17.94 -0.40 8.64
C GLU A 58 19.12 -1.07 7.91
N GLY A 59 20.35 -0.76 8.34
CA GLY A 59 21.58 -1.26 7.73
C GLY A 59 22.08 -2.60 8.29
N SER A 60 21.64 -3.01 9.48
CA SER A 60 22.13 -4.19 10.20
C SER A 60 20.98 -4.96 10.86
N PRO A 61 20.46 -6.02 10.21
CA PRO A 61 19.40 -6.83 10.80
C PRO A 61 19.90 -7.60 12.03
N LEU A 62 19.00 -7.84 12.98
CA LEU A 62 19.23 -8.69 14.14
C LEU A 62 19.59 -10.12 13.69
N ASP A 63 20.46 -10.78 14.46
CA ASP A 63 20.83 -12.17 14.24
C ASP A 63 19.62 -13.09 14.51
N PRO A 64 19.16 -13.91 13.54
CA PRO A 64 18.06 -14.85 13.74
C PRO A 64 18.28 -15.85 14.88
N ALA A 65 19.54 -16.15 15.25
CA ALA A 65 19.86 -17.03 16.36
C ALA A 65 19.80 -16.33 17.74
N SER A 66 19.68 -15.00 17.78
CA SER A 66 19.64 -14.23 19.03
C SER A 66 18.31 -14.36 19.77
N GLU A 67 18.36 -14.26 21.10
CA GLU A 67 17.15 -14.27 21.94
C GLU A 67 16.23 -13.08 21.62
N GLU A 68 16.80 -11.90 21.40
CA GLU A 68 16.07 -10.68 21.03
C GLU A 68 15.25 -10.90 19.76
N TYR A 69 15.87 -11.43 18.71
CA TYR A 69 15.19 -11.75 17.46
C TYR A 69 14.01 -12.70 17.69
N GLN A 70 14.23 -13.79 18.43
CA GLN A 70 13.21 -14.82 18.66
C GLN A 70 12.01 -14.30 19.48
N LEU A 71 12.24 -13.38 20.42
CA LEU A 71 11.16 -12.74 21.18
C LEU A 71 10.38 -11.75 20.32
N VAL A 72 11.09 -10.91 19.56
CA VAL A 72 10.46 -9.91 18.68
C VAL A 72 9.69 -10.58 17.55
N LEU A 73 10.22 -11.64 16.95
CA LEU A 73 9.56 -12.38 15.88
C LEU A 73 8.17 -12.87 16.31
N LYS A 74 8.05 -13.48 17.48
CA LYS A 74 6.75 -13.96 18.00
C LYS A 74 5.73 -12.85 18.13
N GLU A 75 6.16 -11.68 18.61
CA GLU A 75 5.26 -10.54 18.77
C GLU A 75 4.88 -9.94 17.41
N VAL A 76 5.84 -9.83 16.50
CA VAL A 76 5.59 -9.39 15.11
C VAL A 76 4.59 -10.30 14.42
N GLU A 77 4.76 -11.63 14.53
CA GLU A 77 3.86 -12.61 13.92
C GLU A 77 2.45 -12.51 14.51
N ARG A 78 2.33 -12.41 15.83
CA ARG A 78 1.05 -12.26 16.52
C ARG A 78 0.32 -11.00 16.06
N GLU A 79 0.98 -9.84 16.06
CA GLU A 79 0.38 -8.57 15.64
C GLU A 79 0.02 -8.57 14.15
N ARG A 80 0.86 -9.20 13.32
CA ARG A 80 0.61 -9.36 11.89
C ARG A 80 -0.61 -10.23 11.64
N GLU A 81 -0.75 -11.35 12.32
CA GLU A 81 -1.88 -12.27 12.19
C GLU A 81 -3.19 -11.58 12.61
N VAL A 82 -3.20 -10.89 13.75
CA VAL A 82 -4.36 -10.14 14.22
C VAL A 82 -4.81 -9.12 13.17
N LEU A 83 -3.88 -8.34 12.61
CA LEU A 83 -4.22 -7.33 11.60
C LEU A 83 -4.69 -7.97 10.28
N LEU A 84 -4.06 -9.06 9.83
CA LEU A 84 -4.49 -9.76 8.63
C LEU A 84 -5.88 -10.37 8.78
N TRP A 85 -6.21 -10.88 9.97
CA TRP A 85 -7.53 -11.41 10.27
C TRP A 85 -8.60 -10.32 10.27
N ASP A 86 -8.31 -9.15 10.87
CA ASP A 86 -9.18 -7.97 10.82
C ASP A 86 -9.44 -7.53 9.37
N ILE A 87 -8.39 -7.40 8.56
CA ILE A 87 -8.50 -7.06 7.13
C ILE A 87 -9.33 -8.10 6.37
N ALA A 88 -9.11 -9.39 6.63
CA ALA A 88 -9.81 -10.48 5.94
C ALA A 88 -11.30 -10.57 6.30
N THR A 89 -11.69 -10.00 7.44
CA THR A 89 -13.07 -10.05 7.95
C THR A 89 -13.81 -8.72 7.82
N ASP A 90 -13.13 -7.66 7.39
CA ASP A 90 -13.73 -6.36 7.12
C ASP A 90 -14.39 -6.27 5.72
N ASN A 91 -15.25 -5.27 5.54
CA ASN A 91 -15.89 -4.99 4.27
C ASN A 91 -14.89 -4.42 3.26
N VAL A 92 -14.65 -5.18 2.18
CA VAL A 92 -13.80 -4.73 1.08
C VAL A 92 -14.62 -4.05 -0.02
N SER A 93 -14.08 -2.95 -0.57
CA SER A 93 -14.60 -2.31 -1.79
C SER A 93 -13.58 -2.40 -2.91
N THR A 94 -14.03 -2.70 -4.12
CA THR A 94 -13.19 -2.70 -5.32
C THR A 94 -13.40 -1.40 -6.08
N ALA A 95 -12.29 -0.73 -6.46
CA ALA A 95 -12.37 0.46 -7.29
C ALA A 95 -12.93 0.12 -8.68
N ASP A 96 -14.06 0.73 -9.03
CA ASP A 96 -14.58 0.73 -10.39
C ASP A 96 -13.98 1.93 -11.16
N TYR A 97 -13.05 1.63 -12.07
CA TYR A 97 -12.40 2.63 -12.91
C TYR A 97 -13.18 2.94 -14.21
N THR A 98 -14.40 2.42 -14.36
CA THR A 98 -15.26 2.84 -15.46
C THR A 98 -15.58 4.33 -15.32
N VAL A 99 -15.53 5.04 -16.45
CA VAL A 99 -15.83 6.47 -16.46
C VAL A 99 -17.33 6.63 -16.64
N SER A 100 -18.02 7.15 -15.63
CA SER A 100 -19.45 7.45 -15.70
C SER A 100 -19.74 8.92 -15.46
N GLN A 101 -20.59 9.51 -16.29
CA GLN A 101 -21.09 10.87 -16.08
C GLN A 101 -21.90 11.00 -14.79
N SER A 102 -22.53 9.93 -14.31
CA SER A 102 -23.29 9.92 -13.05
C SER A 102 -22.40 9.91 -11.80
N ALA A 103 -21.11 9.55 -11.95
CA ALA A 103 -20.12 9.58 -10.88
C ALA A 103 -19.36 10.93 -10.81
N VAL A 104 -19.70 11.89 -11.67
CA VAL A 104 -19.11 13.23 -11.63
C VAL A 104 -19.60 13.94 -10.36
N PRO A 105 -18.70 14.52 -9.54
CA PRO A 105 -19.11 15.31 -8.38
C PRO A 105 -20.10 16.39 -8.78
N CYS A 106 -21.18 16.59 -8.01
CA CYS A 106 -22.15 17.62 -8.39
C CYS A 106 -21.52 19.02 -8.38
N CYS A 107 -22.10 19.93 -9.16
CA CYS A 107 -21.65 21.31 -9.25
C CYS A 107 -22.86 22.24 -9.15
N GLN A 108 -23.04 22.81 -7.95
CA GLN A 108 -24.14 23.71 -7.67
C GLN A 108 -23.64 24.86 -6.78
N PRO A 109 -23.49 26.09 -7.30
CA PRO A 109 -22.83 27.20 -6.59
C PRO A 109 -23.43 27.55 -5.22
N GLN A 110 -24.72 27.27 -5.01
CA GLN A 110 -25.42 27.59 -3.77
C GLN A 110 -25.53 26.39 -2.81
N ASN A 111 -25.25 25.17 -3.27
CA ASN A 111 -25.31 23.98 -2.40
C ASN A 111 -23.95 23.79 -1.70
N PRO A 112 -23.87 23.83 -0.36
CA PRO A 112 -22.61 23.66 0.36
C PRO A 112 -21.98 22.28 0.16
N ALA A 113 -22.77 21.23 -0.11
CA ALA A 113 -22.27 19.88 -0.28
C ALA A 113 -21.54 19.67 -1.62
N CYS A 114 -21.77 20.52 -2.63
CA CYS A 114 -21.12 20.41 -3.92
C CYS A 114 -20.95 21.76 -4.64
N ARG A 115 -20.44 22.71 -3.87
CA ARG A 115 -20.20 24.07 -4.34
C ARG A 115 -19.10 24.08 -5.40
N CYS A 116 -19.37 24.80 -6.49
CA CYS A 116 -18.40 25.03 -7.55
C CYS A 116 -18.41 26.50 -7.97
N HIS A 117 -17.33 26.96 -8.59
CA HIS A 117 -17.28 28.31 -9.16
C HIS A 117 -18.12 28.38 -10.43
N ARG A 118 -18.97 29.41 -10.54
CA ARG A 118 -19.75 29.67 -11.74
C ARG A 118 -18.77 30.08 -12.85
N LYS A 119 -18.50 29.20 -13.83
CA LYS A 119 -17.87 29.64 -15.07
C LYS A 119 -18.95 30.34 -15.90
N GLU A 120 -18.80 31.64 -16.11
CA GLU A 120 -19.64 32.39 -17.04
C GLU A 120 -19.35 31.90 -18.47
N GLY A 121 -20.36 31.28 -19.09
CA GLY A 121 -20.37 31.01 -20.52
C GLY A 121 -19.95 29.59 -20.95
N ARG A 122 -20.90 28.93 -21.61
CA ARG A 122 -20.80 27.70 -22.43
C ARG A 122 -20.88 26.38 -21.64
N ALA A 123 -21.97 25.66 -21.90
CA ALA A 123 -22.08 24.23 -21.63
C ALA A 123 -20.83 23.52 -22.16
N GLN A 124 -19.96 23.08 -21.25
CA GLN A 124 -18.83 22.23 -21.58
C GLN A 124 -19.24 20.84 -21.14
N SER A 125 -19.45 19.96 -22.13
CA SER A 125 -19.34 18.52 -21.94
C SER A 125 -17.98 18.25 -21.31
N HIS A 126 -17.95 18.01 -20.01
CA HIS A 126 -16.72 17.65 -19.30
C HIS A 126 -16.40 16.18 -19.59
N ALA A 127 -16.07 15.89 -20.84
CA ALA A 127 -15.29 14.71 -21.16
C ALA A 127 -13.89 14.95 -20.61
N CYS A 128 -13.49 14.18 -19.60
CA CYS A 128 -12.08 14.05 -19.26
C CYS A 128 -11.38 13.42 -20.47
N SER A 129 -10.75 14.26 -21.31
CA SER A 129 -9.95 13.77 -22.44
C SER A 129 -8.78 12.97 -21.88
N LYS A 130 -8.94 11.64 -21.82
CA LYS A 130 -7.84 10.71 -21.68
C LYS A 130 -6.90 10.93 -22.86
N LYS A 131 -5.68 11.41 -22.62
CA LYS A 131 -4.57 11.07 -23.51
C LYS A 131 -4.37 9.57 -23.35
N SER A 132 -4.80 8.80 -24.35
CA SER A 132 -4.56 7.38 -24.43
C SER A 132 -3.06 7.12 -24.37
N ASN A 133 -2.57 6.58 -23.25
CA ASN A 133 -1.35 5.80 -23.25
C ASN A 133 -1.77 4.34 -23.26
N ALA A 134 -1.51 3.66 -24.37
CA ALA A 134 -1.85 2.27 -24.57
C ALA A 134 -0.90 1.42 -23.74
N ASN A 135 -1.31 1.03 -22.54
CA ASN A 135 -0.78 -0.15 -21.87
C ASN A 135 -1.89 -0.68 -20.95
N GLY A 136 -2.60 -1.70 -21.42
CA GLY A 136 -3.65 -2.37 -20.66
C GLY A 136 -3.06 -2.99 -19.40
N PHE A 137 -3.51 -2.52 -18.24
CA PHE A 137 -3.17 -3.12 -16.95
C PHE A 137 -4.26 -4.12 -16.58
N ASN A 138 -3.91 -5.40 -16.57
CA ASN A 138 -4.79 -6.48 -16.13
C ASN A 138 -4.59 -6.65 -14.63
N VAL A 139 -5.56 -6.25 -13.82
CA VAL A 139 -5.50 -6.43 -12.36
C VAL A 139 -6.13 -7.78 -12.04
N SER A 140 -5.28 -8.77 -11.76
CA SER A 140 -5.71 -10.06 -11.23
C SER A 140 -6.34 -9.85 -9.85
N LYS A 141 -7.48 -10.51 -9.62
CA LYS A 141 -8.15 -10.57 -8.31
C LYS A 141 -7.15 -10.96 -7.22
N ILE A 142 -7.03 -10.13 -6.18
CA ILE A 142 -6.29 -10.46 -4.97
C ILE A 142 -7.10 -11.55 -4.25
N HIS A 143 -6.52 -12.75 -4.17
CA HIS A 143 -7.04 -13.86 -3.38
C HIS A 143 -6.08 -14.02 -2.20
N VAL A 144 -6.51 -13.60 -1.01
CA VAL A 144 -5.78 -13.88 0.22
C VAL A 144 -6.06 -15.33 0.56
N GLN A 145 -5.09 -16.22 0.35
CA GLN A 145 -5.14 -17.58 0.89
C GLN A 145 -4.53 -17.57 2.29
N LEU A 146 -5.30 -18.10 3.24
CA LEU A 146 -4.89 -18.43 4.61
C LEU A 146 -3.93 -19.63 4.61
#